data_AF-A0A7Y0C7F9-F1
#
_entry.id   AF-A0A7Y0C7F9-F1
#
_cell.length_a   1.000
_cell.length_b   1.000
_cell.length_c   1.000
_cell.angle_alpha   90.00
_cell.angle_beta   90.00
_cell.angle_gamma   90.00
#
_symmetry.space_group_name_H-M   'P 1'
#
loop_
_entity.id
_entity.type
_entity.pdbx_description
1 polymer ?
#
loop_
_entity_poly.entity_id
_entity_poly.type
_entity_poly.pdbx_seq_one_letter_code
_entity_poly.pdbx_strand_id
1 'polypeptide(L)'
;MLALYCVLVFLTLRETPKASEFWHNLPTFASYTSNWFVNAENGADHGVTFYLAWSLATEEQFYLFWPSLMVLLLWKFKKDWILVLAAVVLIGMKVVAVAYDGEILLATVIASLAPAILFGAAFAVLLNKRSAFNTLYPVLGNKLMAPATVLLLLVMLQLEAHWLLTRFVIAVLVTSVCIREDTYLHSLLRWRPAVFVGTISYGIYLMHMLAANVVRKVLGHSFGIDVFVATALLVTVLAYLSFRYFETPLLSLKNRFGAQRRDAEAAAPA
;
A
#
# COMPACT_ATOMS: atom_id res chain seq x y z
N MET A 1 -9.23 10.17 -7.85
CA MET A 1 -7.97 10.02 -8.59
C MET A 1 -8.15 9.45 -9.99
N LEU A 2 -8.85 8.32 -10.19
CA LEU A 2 -9.13 7.80 -11.54
C LEU A 2 -9.77 8.86 -12.46
N ALA A 3 -10.75 9.61 -11.96
CA ALA A 3 -11.36 10.72 -12.71
C ALA A 3 -10.35 11.82 -13.10
N LEU A 4 -9.38 12.14 -12.24
CA LEU A 4 -8.30 13.09 -12.55
C LEU A 4 -7.43 12.54 -13.70
N TYR A 5 -7.11 11.24 -13.68
CA TYR A 5 -6.42 10.58 -14.79
C TYR A 5 -7.22 10.61 -16.07
N CYS A 6 -8.55 10.36 -16.03
CA CYS A 6 -9.40 10.49 -17.21
C CYS A 6 -9.31 11.90 -17.82
N VAL A 7 -9.35 12.94 -17.00
CA VAL A 7 -9.20 14.33 -17.45
C VAL A 7 -7.80 14.57 -18.04
N LEU A 8 -6.74 14.12 -17.36
CA LEU A 8 -5.37 14.29 -17.85
C LEU A 8 -5.13 13.57 -19.17
N VAL A 9 -5.58 12.33 -19.30
CA VAL A 9 -5.46 11.54 -20.55
C VAL A 9 -6.26 12.21 -21.67
N PHE A 10 -7.47 12.66 -21.38
CA PHE A 10 -8.30 13.39 -22.34
C PHE A 10 -7.64 14.67 -22.84
N LEU A 11 -7.00 15.45 -21.95
CA LEU A 11 -6.38 16.72 -22.31
C LEU A 11 -4.99 16.59 -22.94
N THR A 12 -4.20 15.60 -22.53
CA THR A 12 -2.76 15.54 -22.86
C THR A 12 -2.37 14.40 -23.82
N LEU A 13 -3.19 13.35 -23.91
CA LEU A 13 -2.85 12.12 -24.64
C LEU A 13 -3.87 11.76 -25.73
N ARG A 14 -4.86 12.63 -26.00
CA ARG A 14 -6.04 12.35 -26.84
C ARG A 14 -5.75 11.64 -28.16
N GLU A 15 -4.67 12.01 -28.84
CA GLU A 15 -4.30 11.48 -30.17
C GLU A 15 -3.20 10.41 -30.13
N THR A 16 -2.85 9.92 -28.94
CA THR A 16 -1.80 8.91 -28.77
C THR A 16 -2.40 7.50 -28.63
N PRO A 17 -1.70 6.44 -29.09
CA PRO A 17 -2.11 5.05 -28.84
C PRO A 17 -2.34 4.74 -27.36
N LYS A 18 -1.59 5.40 -26.47
CA LYS A 18 -1.71 5.27 -25.01
C LYS A 18 -3.06 5.73 -24.46
N ALA A 19 -3.70 6.73 -25.07
CA ALA A 19 -5.06 7.10 -24.67
C ALA A 19 -6.07 6.03 -25.05
N SER A 20 -5.98 5.45 -26.25
CA SER A 20 -6.87 4.36 -26.66
C SER A 20 -6.75 3.16 -25.72
N GLU A 21 -5.52 2.79 -25.34
CA GLU A 21 -5.26 1.73 -24.38
C GLU A 21 -5.82 2.06 -22.98
N PHE A 22 -5.64 3.30 -22.50
CA PHE A 22 -6.20 3.73 -21.22
C PHE A 22 -7.73 3.63 -21.20
N TRP A 23 -8.42 4.10 -22.24
CA TRP A 23 -9.88 4.05 -22.31
C TRP A 23 -10.39 2.61 -22.41
N HIS A 24 -9.67 1.74 -23.13
CA HIS A 24 -9.98 0.31 -23.18
C HIS A 24 -9.86 -0.36 -21.81
N ASN A 25 -8.83 -0.01 -21.04
CA ASN A 25 -8.58 -0.52 -19.69
C ASN A 25 -9.32 0.25 -18.58
N LEU A 26 -10.10 1.28 -18.90
CA LEU A 26 -10.83 2.06 -17.90
C LEU A 26 -11.77 1.21 -17.03
N PRO A 27 -12.52 0.22 -17.57
CA PRO A 27 -13.38 -0.62 -16.76
C PRO A 27 -12.61 -1.41 -15.70
N THR A 28 -11.42 -1.90 -16.03
CA THR A 28 -10.61 -2.71 -15.12
C THR A 28 -9.95 -1.87 -14.02
N PHE A 29 -9.61 -0.62 -14.32
CA PHE A 29 -9.21 0.36 -13.29
C PHE A 29 -10.37 0.70 -12.36
N ALA A 30 -11.59 0.85 -12.90
CA ALA A 30 -12.78 1.18 -12.12
C ALA A 30 -13.27 0.01 -11.24
N SER A 31 -13.12 -1.23 -11.72
CA SER A 31 -13.49 -2.44 -10.97
C SER A 31 -12.40 -2.94 -10.03
N TYR A 32 -11.26 -2.24 -9.92
CA TYR A 32 -10.11 -2.67 -9.13
C TYR A 32 -9.65 -4.10 -9.48
N THR A 33 -9.60 -4.41 -10.79
CA THR A 33 -9.12 -5.69 -11.33
C THR A 33 -7.88 -5.50 -12.21
N SER A 34 -7.25 -4.33 -12.14
CA SER A 34 -6.10 -4.00 -12.98
C SER A 34 -4.88 -4.88 -12.73
N ASN A 35 -4.75 -5.44 -11.52
CA ASN A 35 -3.71 -6.42 -11.19
C ASN A 35 -3.80 -7.75 -11.96
N TRP A 36 -4.87 -7.99 -12.73
CA TRP A 36 -5.00 -9.23 -13.50
C TRP A 36 -4.25 -9.20 -14.84
N PHE A 37 -3.99 -8.01 -15.37
CA PHE A 37 -3.25 -7.84 -16.63
C PHE A 37 -2.02 -6.91 -16.48
N VAL A 38 -1.96 -6.11 -15.41
CA VAL A 38 -0.84 -5.22 -15.09
C VAL A 38 -0.22 -5.67 -13.77
N ASN A 39 1.01 -6.16 -13.80
CA ASN A 39 1.78 -6.52 -12.60
C ASN A 39 3.08 -5.72 -12.50
N ALA A 40 3.69 -5.75 -11.31
CA ALA A 40 4.92 -5.06 -10.95
C ALA A 40 6.06 -5.19 -12.00
N GLU A 41 6.12 -6.35 -12.65
CA GLU A 41 7.16 -6.73 -13.61
C GLU A 41 6.83 -6.31 -15.05
N ASN A 42 5.55 -6.28 -15.43
CA ASN A 42 5.15 -6.07 -16.83
C ASN A 42 4.68 -4.63 -17.10
N GLY A 43 4.05 -3.96 -16.14
CA GLY A 43 3.33 -2.72 -16.47
C GLY A 43 4.19 -1.45 -16.55
N ALA A 44 5.36 -1.42 -15.90
CA ALA A 44 6.32 -0.32 -16.05
C ALA A 44 6.98 -0.34 -17.44
N ASP A 45 7.34 -1.53 -17.92
CA ASP A 45 8.01 -1.74 -19.21
C ASP A 45 7.06 -1.59 -20.40
N HIS A 46 5.79 -1.98 -20.26
CA HIS A 46 4.78 -1.76 -21.31
C HIS A 46 4.26 -0.32 -21.39
N GLY A 47 4.66 0.56 -20.45
CA GLY A 47 4.31 1.97 -20.50
C GLY A 47 2.81 2.26 -20.27
N VAL A 48 2.14 1.38 -19.52
CA VAL A 48 0.70 1.43 -19.25
C VAL A 48 0.35 2.73 -18.51
N THR A 49 -0.62 3.46 -19.06
CA THR A 49 -1.12 4.68 -18.42
C THR A 49 -1.89 4.31 -17.15
N PHE A 50 -1.60 4.99 -16.03
CA PHE A 50 -2.14 4.65 -14.70
C PHE A 50 -1.70 3.28 -14.16
N TYR A 51 -0.50 2.83 -14.56
CA TYR A 51 0.15 1.60 -14.10
C TYR A 51 -0.04 1.29 -12.60
N LEU A 52 0.20 2.27 -11.73
CA LEU A 52 0.19 2.12 -10.27
C LEU A 52 -1.15 1.61 -9.69
N ALA A 53 -2.23 1.63 -10.49
CA ALA A 53 -3.51 1.05 -10.15
C ALA A 53 -3.44 -0.44 -9.80
N TRP A 54 -2.43 -1.20 -10.28
CA TRP A 54 -2.27 -2.61 -9.91
C TRP A 54 -2.20 -2.82 -8.39
N SER A 55 -1.39 -2.01 -7.70
CA SER A 55 -1.23 -2.09 -6.25
C SER A 55 -2.49 -1.63 -5.49
N LEU A 56 -3.22 -0.66 -6.06
CA LEU A 56 -4.45 -0.14 -5.48
C LEU A 56 -5.57 -1.18 -5.60
N ALA A 57 -5.64 -1.89 -6.73
CA ALA A 57 -6.51 -3.03 -6.92
C ALA A 57 -6.22 -4.14 -5.91
N THR A 58 -4.95 -4.49 -5.70
CA THR A 58 -4.54 -5.43 -4.65
C THR A 58 -5.00 -4.99 -3.26
N GLU A 59 -4.85 -3.72 -2.92
CA GLU A 59 -5.22 -3.18 -1.61
C GLU A 59 -6.74 -3.23 -1.38
N GLU A 60 -7.55 -2.79 -2.36
CA GLU A 60 -9.01 -2.83 -2.26
C GLU A 60 -9.55 -4.27 -2.22
N GLN A 61 -8.97 -5.18 -3.01
CA GLN A 61 -9.27 -6.61 -2.93
C GLN A 61 -8.97 -7.16 -1.53
N PHE A 62 -7.83 -6.78 -0.93
CA PHE A 62 -7.53 -7.15 0.44
C PHE A 62 -8.59 -6.64 1.41
N TYR A 63 -8.99 -5.37 1.36
CA TYR A 63 -10.01 -4.81 2.26
C TYR A 63 -11.40 -5.45 2.09
N LEU A 64 -11.75 -5.91 0.89
CA LEU A 64 -13.03 -6.58 0.64
C LEU A 64 -13.04 -8.04 1.16
N PHE A 65 -12.00 -8.81 0.81
CA PHE A 65 -11.99 -10.25 1.06
C PHE A 65 -11.45 -10.62 2.44
N TRP A 66 -10.41 -9.94 2.92
CA TRP A 66 -9.70 -10.33 4.13
C TRP A 66 -10.51 -10.19 5.42
N PRO A 67 -11.19 -9.05 5.70
CA PRO A 67 -12.01 -8.92 6.90
C PRO A 67 -13.15 -9.94 6.94
N SER A 68 -13.80 -10.18 5.79
CA SER A 68 -14.86 -11.16 5.64
C SER A 68 -14.37 -12.58 5.96
N LEU A 69 -13.22 -12.96 5.39
CA LEU A 69 -12.57 -14.24 5.67
C LEU A 69 -12.17 -14.37 7.15
N MET A 70 -11.59 -13.32 7.74
CA MET A 70 -11.22 -13.29 9.16
C MET A 70 -12.43 -13.44 10.07
N VAL A 71 -13.53 -12.74 9.81
CA VAL A 71 -14.78 -12.87 10.59
C VAL A 71 -15.30 -14.31 10.53
N LEU A 72 -15.36 -14.91 9.35
CA LEU A 72 -15.81 -16.30 9.17
C LEU A 72 -14.91 -17.30 9.93
N LEU A 73 -13.60 -17.15 9.82
CA LEU A 73 -12.64 -18.04 10.46
C LEU A 73 -12.64 -17.88 11.98
N LEU A 74 -12.68 -16.66 12.50
CA LEU A 74 -12.75 -16.40 13.94
C LEU A 74 -14.08 -16.84 14.54
N TRP A 75 -15.19 -16.73 13.78
CA TRP A 75 -16.49 -17.23 14.20
C TRP A 75 -16.49 -18.76 14.38
N LYS A 76 -15.83 -19.47 13.46
CA LYS A 76 -15.76 -20.94 13.45
C LYS A 76 -14.69 -21.52 14.39
N PHE A 77 -13.53 -20.88 14.51
CA PHE A 77 -12.35 -21.40 15.20
C PHE A 77 -11.94 -20.54 16.40
N LYS A 78 -12.92 -20.12 17.21
CA LYS A 78 -12.79 -19.11 18.29
C LYS A 78 -11.54 -19.22 19.19
N LYS A 79 -11.06 -20.43 19.48
CA LYS A 79 -9.88 -20.67 20.35
C LYS A 79 -8.58 -20.92 19.57
N ASP A 80 -8.68 -21.23 18.28
CA ASP A 80 -7.58 -21.70 17.43
C ASP A 80 -7.16 -20.64 16.40
N TRP A 81 -7.39 -19.36 16.68
CA TRP A 81 -7.08 -18.27 15.75
C TRP A 81 -5.60 -18.22 15.34
N ILE A 82 -4.68 -18.74 16.16
CA ILE A 82 -3.26 -18.87 15.82
C ILE A 82 -3.07 -19.92 14.71
N LEU A 83 -3.80 -21.04 14.77
CA LEU A 83 -3.79 -22.06 13.73
C LEU A 83 -4.46 -21.55 12.46
N VAL A 84 -5.52 -20.75 12.59
CA VAL A 84 -6.13 -20.04 11.47
C VAL A 84 -5.12 -19.09 10.82
N LEU A 85 -4.45 -18.26 11.61
CA LEU A 85 -3.50 -17.29 11.10
C LEU A 85 -2.29 -17.96 10.44
N ALA A 86 -1.75 -19.01 11.06
CA ALA A 86 -0.69 -19.84 10.49
C ALA A 86 -1.15 -20.54 9.21
N ALA A 87 -2.35 -21.10 9.18
CA ALA A 87 -2.91 -21.72 7.98
C ALA A 87 -3.07 -20.71 6.84
N VAL A 88 -3.53 -19.49 7.14
CA VAL A 88 -3.70 -18.47 6.10
C VAL A 88 -2.36 -17.95 5.59
N VAL A 89 -1.36 -17.78 6.46
CA VAL A 89 0.01 -17.44 6.04
C VAL A 89 0.61 -18.57 5.19
N LEU A 90 0.43 -19.83 5.59
CA LEU A 90 0.91 -21.00 4.85
C LEU A 90 0.19 -21.19 3.51
N ILE A 91 -1.11 -20.95 3.46
CA ILE A 91 -1.89 -20.96 2.21
C ILE A 91 -1.43 -19.81 1.32
N GLY A 92 -1.25 -18.60 1.86
CA GLY A 92 -0.69 -17.47 1.12
C GLY A 92 0.69 -17.80 0.55
N MET A 93 1.58 -18.40 1.34
CA MET A 93 2.90 -18.84 0.90
C MET A 93 2.85 -19.92 -0.18
N LYS A 94 2.00 -20.95 -0.01
CA LYS A 94 1.81 -22.00 -1.02
C LYS A 94 1.23 -21.46 -2.32
N VAL A 95 0.29 -20.53 -2.24
CA VAL A 95 -0.34 -19.96 -3.43
C VAL A 95 0.63 -19.03 -4.16
N VAL A 96 1.49 -18.30 -3.46
CA VAL A 96 2.59 -17.58 -4.12
C VAL A 96 3.58 -18.53 -4.79
N ALA A 97 3.90 -19.68 -4.16
CA ALA A 97 4.76 -20.69 -4.78
C ALA A 97 4.14 -21.30 -6.04
N VAL A 98 2.83 -21.57 -6.04
CA VAL A 98 2.08 -22.11 -7.21
C VAL A 98 1.85 -21.05 -8.29
N ALA A 99 1.68 -19.78 -7.92
CA ALA A 99 1.53 -18.70 -8.89
C ALA A 99 2.82 -18.42 -9.68
N TYR A 100 3.98 -18.84 -9.15
CA TYR A 100 5.26 -18.77 -9.85
C TYR A 100 5.32 -19.71 -11.07
N ASP A 101 4.48 -20.76 -11.12
CA ASP A 101 4.34 -21.66 -12.27
C ASP A 101 3.37 -21.13 -13.34
N GLY A 102 2.70 -19.98 -13.12
CA GLY A 102 1.99 -19.23 -14.17
C GLY A 102 0.70 -19.83 -14.73
N GLU A 103 0.26 -21.02 -14.33
CA GLU A 103 -0.88 -21.71 -14.97
C GLU A 103 -2.27 -21.37 -14.41
N ILE A 104 -2.38 -20.76 -13.23
CA ILE A 104 -3.67 -20.62 -12.53
C ILE A 104 -3.97 -19.15 -12.20
N LEU A 105 -4.94 -18.56 -12.92
CA LEU A 105 -5.46 -17.20 -12.69
C LEU A 105 -5.83 -16.93 -11.23
N LEU A 106 -6.48 -17.88 -10.55
CA LEU A 106 -6.84 -17.77 -9.13
C LEU A 106 -5.58 -17.71 -8.23
N ALA A 107 -4.52 -18.44 -8.58
CA ALA A 107 -3.27 -18.40 -7.86
C ALA A 107 -2.57 -17.05 -8.06
N THR A 108 -2.61 -16.47 -9.26
CA THR A 108 -2.10 -15.11 -9.53
C THR A 108 -2.86 -14.04 -8.73
N VAL A 109 -4.20 -14.16 -8.62
CA VAL A 109 -5.04 -13.25 -7.83
C VAL A 109 -4.71 -13.32 -6.34
N ILE A 110 -4.53 -14.53 -5.79
CA ILE A 110 -4.19 -14.72 -4.39
C ILE A 110 -2.71 -14.38 -4.12
N ALA A 111 -1.79 -14.66 -5.05
CA ALA A 111 -0.38 -14.27 -4.96
C ALA A 111 -0.18 -12.75 -5.09
N SER A 112 -1.15 -12.05 -5.69
CA SER A 112 -1.20 -10.60 -5.68
C SER A 112 -1.49 -10.02 -4.29
N LEU A 113 -2.00 -10.81 -3.33
CA LEU A 113 -2.15 -10.35 -1.94
C LEU A 113 -0.76 -10.11 -1.36
N ALA A 114 -0.43 -8.84 -1.12
CA ALA A 114 0.89 -8.43 -0.66
C ALA A 114 1.21 -9.11 0.69
N PRO A 115 2.19 -10.03 0.75
CA PRO A 115 2.56 -10.75 1.97
C PRO A 115 2.95 -9.83 3.13
N ALA A 116 3.44 -8.62 2.83
CA ALA A 116 3.70 -7.60 3.84
C ALA A 116 2.43 -7.20 4.62
N ILE A 117 1.29 -7.05 3.95
CA ILE A 117 0.01 -6.71 4.58
C ILE A 117 -0.47 -7.89 5.42
N LEU A 118 -0.32 -9.12 4.92
CA LEU A 118 -0.67 -10.34 5.67
C LEU A 118 0.18 -10.50 6.93
N PHE A 119 1.49 -10.28 6.86
CA PHE A 119 2.36 -10.28 8.04
C PHE A 119 1.98 -9.17 9.02
N GLY A 120 1.67 -7.96 8.54
CA GLY A 120 1.20 -6.86 9.39
C GLY A 120 -0.11 -7.21 10.12
N ALA A 121 -1.10 -7.75 9.40
CA ALA A 121 -2.34 -8.23 9.99
C ALA A 121 -2.10 -9.35 11.01
N ALA A 122 -1.18 -10.27 10.71
CA ALA A 122 -0.79 -11.35 11.62
C ALA A 122 -0.20 -10.82 12.92
N PHE A 123 0.74 -9.87 12.84
CA PHE A 123 1.30 -9.21 14.01
C PHE A 123 0.25 -8.45 14.81
N ALA A 124 -0.66 -7.73 14.14
CA ALA A 124 -1.73 -6.99 14.81
C ALA A 124 -2.66 -7.92 15.61
N VAL A 125 -3.10 -9.03 15.02
CA VAL A 125 -3.94 -10.03 15.71
C VAL A 125 -3.16 -10.69 16.84
N LEU A 126 -1.89 -11.03 16.62
CA LEU A 126 -1.04 -11.68 17.62
C LEU A 126 -0.82 -10.79 18.84
N LEU A 127 -0.50 -9.52 18.61
CA LEU A 127 -0.20 -8.54 19.66
C LEU A 127 -1.45 -8.01 20.36
N ASN A 128 -2.65 -8.23 19.82
CA ASN A 128 -3.90 -7.93 20.51
C ASN A 128 -4.12 -8.83 21.75
N LYS A 129 -3.48 -10.01 21.82
CA LYS A 129 -3.54 -10.88 23.00
C LYS A 129 -2.50 -10.47 24.03
N ARG A 130 -2.94 -10.13 25.25
CA ARG A 130 -2.08 -9.72 26.37
C ARG A 130 -0.91 -10.67 26.65
N SER A 131 -1.12 -11.98 26.58
CA SER A 131 -0.04 -12.96 26.81
C SER A 131 1.03 -12.89 25.73
N ALA A 132 0.64 -12.83 24.46
CA ALA A 132 1.58 -12.76 23.34
C ALA A 132 2.29 -11.41 23.28
N PHE A 133 1.57 -10.32 23.57
CA PHE A 133 2.17 -8.99 23.72
C PHE A 133 3.27 -8.99 24.77
N ASN A 134 3.01 -9.51 25.98
CA ASN A 134 4.00 -9.55 27.06
C ASN A 134 5.23 -10.40 26.70
N THR A 135 5.06 -11.48 25.92
CA THR A 135 6.18 -12.33 25.47
C THR A 135 7.01 -11.66 24.38
N LEU A 136 6.38 -10.97 23.42
CA LEU A 136 7.06 -10.41 22.25
C LEU A 136 7.58 -8.99 22.48
N TYR A 137 6.95 -8.22 23.36
CA TYR A 137 7.31 -6.83 23.64
C TYR A 137 8.76 -6.62 24.09
N PRO A 138 9.40 -7.48 24.91
CA PRO A 138 10.81 -7.31 25.27
C PRO A 138 11.76 -7.28 24.07
N VAL A 139 11.41 -7.99 22.99
CA VAL A 139 12.20 -8.06 21.76
C VAL A 139 11.74 -6.99 20.78
N LEU A 140 10.47 -7.03 20.35
CA LEU A 140 9.93 -6.15 19.32
C LEU A 140 9.86 -4.68 19.79
N GLY A 141 9.62 -4.48 21.08
CA GLY A 141 9.56 -3.17 21.73
C GLY A 141 10.91 -2.75 22.31
N ASN A 142 12.04 -3.34 21.91
CA ASN A 142 13.33 -2.79 22.31
C ASN A 142 13.61 -1.46 21.57
N LYS A 143 14.16 -0.44 22.24
CA LYS A 143 14.51 0.86 21.62
C LYS A 143 15.44 0.71 20.41
N LEU A 144 16.26 -0.35 20.39
CA LEU A 144 17.20 -0.65 19.33
C LEU A 144 16.58 -1.47 18.19
N MET A 145 15.39 -2.05 18.37
CA MET A 145 14.79 -2.95 17.39
C MET A 145 14.48 -2.23 16.08
N ALA A 146 13.74 -1.12 16.14
CA ALA A 146 13.43 -0.32 14.95
C ALA A 146 14.70 0.11 14.17
N PRO A 147 15.70 0.79 14.76
CA PRO A 147 16.91 1.16 14.01
C PRO A 147 17.73 -0.06 13.54
N ALA A 148 17.78 -1.16 14.30
CA ALA A 148 18.43 -2.40 13.86
C ALA A 148 17.73 -3.01 12.64
N THR A 149 16.39 -3.01 12.62
CA THR A 149 15.61 -3.49 11.47
C THR A 149 15.73 -2.58 10.25
N VAL A 150 15.87 -1.26 10.44
CA VAL A 150 16.22 -0.33 9.34
C VAL A 150 17.58 -0.68 8.74
N LEU A 151 18.61 -0.85 9.59
CA LEU A 151 19.94 -1.22 9.12
C LEU A 151 19.94 -2.58 8.40
N LEU A 152 19.26 -3.57 8.96
CA LEU A 152 19.09 -4.88 8.33
C LEU A 152 18.40 -4.75 6.97
N LEU A 153 17.35 -3.93 6.87
CA LEU A 153 16.65 -3.71 5.60
C LEU A 153 17.59 -3.09 4.56
N LEU A 154 18.40 -2.09 4.94
CA LEU A 154 19.39 -1.49 4.04
C LEU A 154 20.40 -2.52 3.53
N VAL A 155 20.92 -3.38 4.42
CA VAL A 155 21.84 -4.47 4.04
C VAL A 155 21.15 -5.47 3.11
N MET A 156 19.91 -5.86 3.42
CA MET A 156 19.13 -6.79 2.59
C MET A 156 18.85 -6.25 1.19
N LEU A 157 18.60 -4.94 1.06
CA LEU A 157 18.42 -4.30 -0.24
C LEU A 157 19.72 -4.30 -1.06
N GLN A 158 20.88 -4.12 -0.43
CA GLN A 158 22.19 -4.18 -1.11
C GLN A 158 22.58 -5.59 -1.52
N LEU A 159 22.16 -6.60 -0.75
CA LEU A 159 22.44 -8.02 -1.02
C LEU A 159 21.36 -8.69 -1.87
N GLU A 160 20.38 -7.92 -2.38
CA GLU A 160 19.23 -8.44 -3.14
C GLU A 160 18.55 -9.64 -2.44
N ALA A 161 18.38 -9.52 -1.13
CA ALA A 161 17.84 -10.60 -0.31
C ALA A 161 16.44 -11.02 -0.78
N HIS A 162 16.11 -12.28 -0.52
CA HIS A 162 14.86 -12.88 -0.95
C HIS A 162 13.64 -12.03 -0.59
N TRP A 163 12.79 -11.74 -1.58
CA TRP A 163 11.70 -10.77 -1.50
C TRP A 163 10.73 -11.02 -0.34
N LEU A 164 10.47 -12.27 0.03
CA LEU A 164 9.58 -12.62 1.13
C LEU A 164 10.18 -12.26 2.49
N LEU A 165 11.48 -12.48 2.66
CA LEU A 165 12.20 -12.12 3.87
C LEU A 165 12.22 -10.59 4.03
N THR A 166 12.45 -9.86 2.94
CA THR A 166 12.40 -8.40 2.92
C THR A 166 11.04 -7.88 3.37
N ARG A 167 9.93 -8.45 2.85
CA ARG A 167 8.55 -8.10 3.25
C ARG A 167 8.26 -8.42 4.72
N PHE A 168 8.79 -9.54 5.23
CA PHE A 168 8.68 -9.90 6.64
C PHE A 168 9.42 -8.91 7.54
N VAL A 169 10.65 -8.53 7.18
CA VAL A 169 11.45 -7.55 7.94
C VAL A 169 10.78 -6.17 7.95
N ILE A 170 10.16 -5.75 6.84
CA ILE A 170 9.34 -4.53 6.80
C ILE A 170 8.18 -4.62 7.80
N ALA A 171 7.46 -5.75 7.85
CA ALA A 171 6.38 -5.93 8.82
C ALA A 171 6.87 -5.87 10.28
N VAL A 172 8.05 -6.44 10.57
CA VAL A 172 8.69 -6.35 11.89
C VAL A 172 9.07 -4.91 12.23
N LEU A 173 9.65 -4.17 11.28
CA LEU A 173 9.99 -2.75 11.45
C LEU A 173 8.74 -1.93 11.81
N VAL A 174 7.68 -2.04 11.00
CA VAL A 174 6.40 -1.34 11.25
C VAL A 174 5.84 -1.72 12.62
N THR A 175 5.84 -3.01 12.95
CA THR A 175 5.36 -3.50 14.25
C THR A 175 6.15 -2.89 15.41
N SER A 176 7.48 -2.88 15.32
CA SER A 176 8.36 -2.31 16.35
C SER A 176 8.10 -0.80 16.56
N VAL A 177 7.89 -0.06 15.48
CA VAL A 177 7.55 1.38 15.53
C VAL A 177 6.18 1.61 16.15
N CYS A 178 5.18 0.77 15.85
CA CYS A 178 3.81 0.96 16.35
C CYS A 178 3.62 0.59 17.83
N ILE A 179 4.31 -0.42 18.36
CA ILE A 179 4.11 -0.85 19.76
C ILE A 179 4.89 -0.03 20.78
N ARG A 180 5.88 0.76 20.33
CA ARG A 180 6.73 1.56 21.20
C ARG A 180 7.01 2.92 20.58
N GLU A 181 6.55 3.98 21.23
CA GLU A 181 6.62 5.35 20.74
C GLU A 181 7.81 6.19 21.27
N ASP A 182 8.55 5.71 22.27
CA ASP A 182 9.65 6.44 22.93
C ASP A 182 11.04 6.15 22.32
N THR A 183 11.13 6.10 20.99
CA THR A 183 12.41 5.87 20.26
C THR A 183 12.85 7.10 19.46
N TYR A 184 14.15 7.20 19.14
CA TYR A 184 14.70 8.28 18.32
C TYR A 184 14.05 8.35 16.93
N LEU A 185 13.59 7.21 16.39
CA LEU A 185 12.91 7.16 15.11
C LEU A 185 11.57 7.90 15.15
N HIS A 186 10.88 7.91 16.29
CA HIS A 186 9.64 8.69 16.44
C HIS A 186 9.86 10.18 16.38
N SER A 187 11.00 10.68 16.86
CA SER A 187 11.36 12.10 16.69
C SER A 187 11.48 12.47 15.20
N LEU A 188 12.10 11.60 14.41
CA LEU A 188 12.23 11.78 12.96
C LEU A 188 10.86 11.66 12.25
N LEU A 189 10.06 10.65 12.60
CA LEU A 189 8.74 10.42 11.98
C LEU A 189 7.72 11.50 12.36
N ARG A 190 7.86 12.14 13.52
CA ARG A 190 7.04 13.28 13.96
C ARG A 190 7.55 14.63 13.46
N TRP A 191 8.67 14.65 12.73
CA TRP A 191 9.20 15.87 12.14
C TRP A 191 8.20 16.44 11.13
N ARG A 192 7.90 17.75 11.22
CA ARG A 192 6.83 18.39 10.42
C ARG A 192 6.94 18.11 8.90
N PRO A 193 8.12 18.17 8.26
CA PRO A 193 8.26 17.79 6.86
C PRO A 193 7.94 16.31 6.58
N ALA A 194 8.34 15.39 7.45
CA ALA A 194 8.04 13.97 7.30
C ALA A 194 6.53 13.71 7.39
N VAL A 195 5.86 14.36 8.35
CA VAL A 195 4.39 14.32 8.48
C VAL A 195 3.70 14.93 7.25
N PHE A 196 4.22 16.05 6.73
CA PHE A 196 3.68 16.68 5.52
C PHE A 196 3.78 15.76 4.30
N VAL A 197 4.96 15.18 4.04
CA VAL A 197 5.16 14.21 2.95
C VAL A 197 4.24 12.99 3.14
N GLY A 198 4.12 12.48 4.37
CA GLY A 198 3.18 11.40 4.69
C GLY A 198 1.72 11.76 4.39
N THR A 199 1.32 13.00 4.65
CA THR A 199 -0.05 13.51 4.41
C THR A 199 -0.40 13.51 2.93
N ILE A 200 0.53 13.86 2.05
CA ILE A 200 0.32 13.91 0.60
C ILE A 200 0.88 12.69 -0.14
N SER A 201 1.30 11.66 0.60
CA SER A 201 2.03 10.49 0.08
C SER A 201 1.21 9.71 -0.95
N TYR A 202 -0.11 9.63 -0.76
CA TYR A 202 -1.02 9.01 -1.72
C TYR A 202 -1.01 9.72 -3.08
N GLY A 203 -1.10 11.05 -3.08
CA GLY A 203 -1.00 11.86 -4.29
C GLY A 203 0.37 11.74 -4.96
N ILE A 204 1.46 11.74 -4.18
CA ILE A 204 2.82 11.52 -4.70
C ILE A 204 2.92 10.15 -5.35
N TYR A 205 2.45 9.11 -4.65
CA TYR A 205 2.47 7.73 -5.11
C TYR A 205 1.82 7.61 -6.48
N LEU A 206 0.63 8.17 -6.68
CA LEU A 206 -0.06 8.07 -7.96
C LEU A 206 0.62 8.91 -9.06
N MET A 207 1.00 10.15 -8.77
CA MET A 207 1.36 11.12 -9.82
C MET A 207 2.85 11.18 -10.16
N HIS A 208 3.75 10.56 -9.38
CA HIS A 208 5.19 10.71 -9.61
C HIS A 208 5.64 10.24 -11.01
N MET A 209 5.05 9.17 -11.55
CA MET A 209 5.37 8.71 -12.92
C MET A 209 4.93 9.71 -13.99
N LEU A 210 3.77 10.36 -13.81
CA LEU A 210 3.31 11.42 -14.71
C LEU A 210 4.24 12.63 -14.65
N ALA A 211 4.59 13.07 -13.43
CA ALA A 211 5.52 14.16 -13.22
C ALA A 211 6.88 13.85 -13.85
N ALA A 212 7.41 12.63 -13.64
CA ALA A 212 8.67 12.18 -14.22
C ALA A 212 8.64 12.22 -15.76
N ASN A 213 7.55 11.75 -16.38
CA ASN A 213 7.42 11.77 -17.84
C ASN A 213 7.39 13.20 -18.41
N VAL A 214 6.71 14.13 -17.72
CA VAL A 214 6.69 15.54 -18.11
C VAL A 214 8.09 16.15 -17.98
N VAL A 215 8.76 15.95 -16.85
CA VAL A 215 10.10 16.48 -16.60
C VAL A 215 11.12 15.93 -17.60
N ARG A 216 11.13 14.62 -17.86
CA ARG A 216 12.03 14.00 -18.85
C ARG A 216 11.80 14.57 -20.25
N LYS A 217 10.55 14.82 -20.64
CA LYS A 217 10.22 15.45 -21.93
C LYS A 217 10.73 16.89 -22.03
N VAL A 218 10.63 17.66 -20.94
CA VAL A 218 11.10 19.07 -20.90
C VAL A 218 12.62 19.16 -20.88
N LEU A 219 13.29 18.31 -20.09
CA LEU A 219 14.74 18.31 -19.95
C LEU A 219 15.46 17.56 -21.08
N GLY A 220 14.76 16.74 -21.87
CA GLY A 220 15.31 16.01 -23.02
C GLY A 220 16.17 14.80 -22.66
N HIS A 221 16.21 14.37 -21.39
CA HIS A 221 16.98 13.21 -20.93
C HIS A 221 16.26 12.50 -19.78
N SER A 222 16.57 11.21 -19.61
CA SER A 222 15.77 10.30 -18.76
C SER A 222 16.22 10.22 -17.30
N PHE A 223 17.49 10.54 -17.03
CA PHE A 223 18.15 10.35 -15.73
C PHE A 223 19.07 11.52 -15.41
N GLY A 224 19.10 11.95 -14.15
CA GLY A 224 19.92 13.07 -13.70
C GLY A 224 19.44 13.58 -12.34
N ILE A 225 20.31 14.27 -11.60
CA ILE A 225 19.92 14.89 -10.32
C ILE A 225 18.89 16.00 -10.54
N ASP A 226 18.99 16.71 -11.67
CA ASP A 226 18.05 17.69 -12.14
C ASP A 226 16.69 17.05 -12.50
N VAL A 227 16.67 15.91 -13.18
CA VAL A 227 15.44 15.14 -13.43
C VAL A 227 14.80 14.72 -12.10
N PHE A 228 15.58 14.21 -11.15
CA PHE A 228 15.08 13.81 -9.84
C PHE A 228 14.49 15.00 -9.06
N VAL A 229 15.24 16.10 -8.93
CA VAL A 229 14.82 17.29 -8.18
C VAL A 229 13.59 17.94 -8.85
N ALA A 230 13.60 18.12 -10.17
CA ALA A 230 12.46 18.70 -10.88
C ALA A 230 11.22 17.81 -10.78
N THR A 231 11.37 16.49 -10.87
CA THR A 231 10.27 15.53 -10.67
C THR A 231 9.73 15.60 -9.25
N ALA A 232 10.61 15.59 -8.23
CA ALA A 232 10.24 15.66 -6.83
C ALA A 232 9.48 16.96 -6.49
N LEU A 233 9.93 18.09 -7.03
CA LEU A 233 9.25 19.37 -6.87
C LEU A 233 7.88 19.37 -7.56
N LEU A 234 7.83 18.95 -8.83
CA LEU A 234 6.59 18.92 -9.60
C LEU A 234 5.55 18.00 -8.95
N VAL A 235 5.94 16.77 -8.59
CA VAL A 235 5.00 15.82 -7.96
C VAL A 235 4.54 16.33 -6.59
N THR A 236 5.41 16.96 -5.80
CA THR A 236 5.02 17.51 -4.49
C THR A 236 3.97 18.60 -4.65
N VAL A 237 4.15 19.52 -5.61
CA VAL A 237 3.17 20.57 -5.90
C VAL A 237 1.85 19.97 -6.38
N LEU A 238 1.88 19.04 -7.35
CA LEU A 238 0.67 18.39 -7.87
C LEU A 238 -0.06 17.59 -6.79
N ALA A 239 0.68 16.83 -5.97
CA ALA A 239 0.14 16.06 -4.85
C ALA A 239 -0.50 16.96 -3.81
N TYR A 240 0.15 18.08 -3.45
CA TYR A 240 -0.43 19.04 -2.52
C TYR A 240 -1.71 19.69 -3.05
N LEU A 241 -1.73 20.11 -4.32
CA LEU A 241 -2.93 20.66 -4.96
C LEU A 241 -4.06 19.63 -5.00
N SER A 242 -3.74 18.38 -5.36
CA SER A 242 -4.72 17.30 -5.37
C SER A 242 -5.28 17.03 -3.97
N PHE A 243 -4.41 16.98 -2.96
CA PHE A 243 -4.79 16.81 -1.57
C PHE A 243 -5.72 17.92 -1.09
N ARG A 244 -5.40 19.18 -1.40
CA ARG A 244 -6.16 20.34 -0.94
C ARG A 244 -7.54 20.46 -1.60
N TYR A 245 -7.62 20.23 -2.91
CA TYR A 245 -8.82 20.50 -3.70
C TYR A 245 -9.70 19.28 -3.97
N PHE A 246 -9.15 18.07 -3.93
CA PHE A 246 -9.92 16.85 -4.21
C PHE A 246 -10.00 15.94 -2.99
N GLU A 247 -8.87 15.60 -2.36
CA GLU A 247 -8.87 14.63 -1.26
C GLU A 247 -9.51 15.18 0.01
N THR A 248 -9.13 16.38 0.44
CA THR A 248 -9.64 16.99 1.68
C THR A 248 -11.17 17.15 1.67
N PRO A 249 -11.80 17.67 0.59
CA PRO A 249 -13.27 17.73 0.53
C PRO A 249 -13.93 16.34 0.58
N LEU A 250 -13.41 15.35 -0.15
CA LEU A 250 -13.95 14.00 -0.14
C LEU A 250 -13.85 13.34 1.25
N LEU A 251 -12.72 13.51 1.93
CA LEU A 251 -12.53 13.03 3.30
C LEU A 251 -13.49 13.70 4.29
N SER A 252 -13.76 15.00 4.11
CA SER A 252 -14.73 15.72 4.97
C SER A 252 -16.16 15.19 4.83
N LEU A 253 -16.55 14.67 3.66
CA LEU A 253 -17.86 14.05 3.45
C LEU A 253 -18.00 12.74 4.24
N LYS A 254 -16.94 11.94 4.33
CA LYS A 254 -16.92 10.70 5.13
C LYS A 254 -17.17 10.97 6.62
N ASN A 255 -16.61 12.04 7.16
CA ASN A 255 -16.78 12.41 8.57
C ASN A 255 -18.24 12.74 8.92
N ARG A 256 -19.04 13.21 7.96
CA ARG A 256 -20.48 13.48 8.17
C ARG A 256 -21.28 12.19 8.39
N PHE A 257 -20.96 11.13 7.64
CA PHE A 257 -21.61 9.81 7.80
C PHE A 257 -21.09 9.05 9.04
N GLY A 258 -19.81 9.23 9.40
CA GLY A 258 -19.22 8.62 10.59
C GLY A 258 -19.69 9.25 11.92
N ALA A 259 -19.86 10.57 11.97
CA ALA A 259 -20.39 11.27 13.13
C ALA A 259 -21.85 10.88 13.41
N GLN A 260 -22.70 10.82 12.38
CA GLN A 260 -24.09 10.35 12.52
C GLN A 260 -24.20 8.93 13.09
N ARG A 261 -23.26 8.04 12.77
CA ARG A 261 -23.27 6.66 13.27
C ARG A 261 -22.89 6.58 14.76
N ARG A 262 -21.92 7.40 15.20
CA ARG A 262 -21.54 7.52 16.62
C ARG A 262 -22.65 8.15 17.47
N ASP A 263 -23.31 9.18 16.94
CA ASP A 263 -24.43 9.83 17.63
C ASP A 263 -25.65 8.90 17.71
N ALA A 264 -25.88 8.07 16.69
CA ALA A 264 -26.93 7.05 16.70
C ALA A 264 -26.64 5.88 17.66
N GLU A 265 -25.38 5.43 17.77
CA GLU A 265 -24.97 4.41 18.76
C GLU A 265 -25.01 4.94 20.19
N ALA A 266 -24.72 6.23 20.41
CA ALA A 266 -24.85 6.88 21.72
C ALA A 266 -26.32 7.14 22.14
N ALA A 267 -27.25 7.19 21.18
CA ALA A 267 -28.68 7.40 21.42
C ALA A 267 -29.50 6.10 21.50
N ALA A 268 -28.88 4.94 21.30
CA ALA A 268 -29.54 3.64 21.44
C ALA A 268 -29.70 3.29 22.94
N PRO A 269 -30.93 3.01 23.44
CA PRO A 269 -31.11 2.61 24.83
C PRO A 269 -30.48 1.22 25.06
N ALA A 270 -29.83 1.08 26.23
CA ALA A 270 -29.11 -0.11 26.67
C ALA A 270 -29.99 -1.35 26.82
#